data_AF-A0A969RJK7-F1
#
_entry.id   AF-A0A969RJK7-F1
#
_cell.length_a   1.000
_cell.length_b   1.000
_cell.length_c   1.000
_cell.angle_alpha   90.00
_cell.angle_beta   90.00
_cell.angle_gamma   90.00
#
_symmetry.space_group_name_H-M   'P 1'
#
loop_
_entity.id
_entity.type
_entity.pdbx_description
1 polymer ?
#
loop_
_entity_poly.entity_id
_entity_poly.type
_entity_poly.pdbx_seq_one_letter_code
_entity_poly.pdbx_strand_id
1 'polypeptide(L)'
;MSAPVPITQRGEQITLNGRAFSIPWSQRQERFGITDAGFIQTIGVDLLNTDEVSQQPIAWFSDQQVSPIILSTWLSEQYRYLDITELAQRFGWQVQVNGSSLQISTPAAKVTGVRQGRQSWGDRIVVDLDQATPWQLNEQPGETIITIEAQIDPALIQSFKGNAGNRITSLTVETSDNRTVIRVGIPAGIRPRVWAIPEPNRLLIDVRPDSLAEREIQWAPGIRWRQQFVSLGADKFPVVSLEINPRQPGVTVKPIVSNASTLIGTAPLSSTAQQIQVVAAINGGFFNRNTQMPLGAIRRENRWVSGPILDRGAIAWNDSGEVSVGRLSLQETIVTSNGQQFPVLFLNSGFIASGICRHTSEWGSSYTNILDHEILVTVQDNKVINQQRTNAAGQTTVPIPSDGYLLVIRDDTATANALTPGTPIQLETATQPAEFANFAQILGAGPLLIQNGQIVLNAQAEQFNEGFRQQAAPRSVILTTAEGNLMLVTVHNRVNGLGPTLTEVAQLMQKLGAIHALNLDGGSSTTLYLGGQLIDRSSSSAARVHNGIGVFIQP
;
A
#
# COMPACT_ATOMS: atom_id res chain seq x y z
N MET A 1 32.01 11.35 -6.06
CA MET A 1 31.14 11.56 -4.87
C MET A 1 31.86 10.95 -3.68
N SER A 2 32.02 11.70 -2.60
CA SER A 2 32.53 11.17 -1.32
C SER A 2 31.60 10.07 -0.80
N ALA A 3 32.15 9.02 -0.18
CA ALA A 3 31.36 7.95 0.40
C ALA A 3 30.33 8.51 1.41
N PRO A 4 29.11 7.94 1.52
CA PRO A 4 28.13 8.37 2.50
C PRO A 4 28.72 8.29 3.91
N VAL A 5 28.47 9.31 4.73
CA VAL A 5 28.84 9.27 6.15
C VAL A 5 28.08 8.12 6.82
N PRO A 6 28.78 7.17 7.49
CA PRO A 6 28.14 5.99 8.06
C PRO A 6 27.23 6.35 9.23
N ILE A 7 26.18 5.55 9.42
CA ILE A 7 25.31 5.61 10.59
C ILE A 7 26.09 5.08 11.80
N THR A 8 26.12 5.86 12.88
CA THR A 8 26.80 5.53 14.14
C THR A 8 25.87 4.86 15.14
N GLN A 9 24.60 5.26 15.18
CA GLN A 9 23.57 4.68 16.06
C GLN A 9 22.21 4.66 15.37
N ARG A 10 21.33 3.76 15.78
CA ARG A 10 19.95 3.67 15.29
C ARG A 10 19.04 2.99 16.31
N GLY A 11 17.75 3.21 16.17
CA GLY A 11 16.72 2.51 16.93
C GLY A 11 15.35 2.63 16.30
N GLU A 12 14.37 1.93 16.89
CA GLU A 12 13.00 1.82 16.36
C GLU A 12 11.97 2.63 17.17
N GLN A 13 12.43 3.36 18.18
CA GLN A 13 11.58 4.13 19.08
C GLN A 13 12.10 5.53 19.30
N ILE A 14 11.17 6.49 19.39
CA ILE A 14 11.46 7.83 19.89
C ILE A 14 10.56 8.10 21.09
N THR A 15 11.00 8.99 21.98
CA THR A 15 10.17 9.53 23.05
C THR A 15 10.02 11.03 22.84
N LEU A 16 8.81 11.52 22.57
CA LEU A 16 8.50 12.95 22.46
C LEU A 16 7.77 13.41 23.73
N ASN A 17 8.37 14.35 24.47
CA ASN A 17 7.83 14.89 25.73
C ASN A 17 7.39 13.79 26.72
N GLY A 18 8.16 12.70 26.79
CA GLY A 18 7.88 11.56 27.67
C GLY A 18 6.95 10.49 27.08
N ARG A 19 6.32 10.71 25.92
CA ARG A 19 5.51 9.70 25.23
C ARG A 19 6.33 8.90 24.21
N ALA A 20 6.28 7.58 24.30
CA ALA A 20 6.97 6.69 23.37
C ALA A 20 6.18 6.50 22.06
N PHE A 21 6.91 6.39 20.95
CA PHE A 21 6.39 6.12 19.62
C PHE A 21 7.29 5.10 18.91
N SER A 22 6.69 4.20 18.15
CA SER A 22 7.42 3.22 17.33
C SER A 22 7.87 3.86 16.00
N ILE A 23 8.81 4.79 16.10
CA ILE A 23 9.36 5.51 14.94
C ILE A 23 10.86 5.22 14.83
N PRO A 24 11.34 4.77 13.66
CA PRO A 24 12.76 4.61 13.44
C PRO A 24 13.50 5.94 13.51
N TRP A 25 14.69 5.91 14.09
CA TRP A 25 15.63 7.01 14.12
C TRP A 25 17.03 6.51 13.81
N SER A 26 17.88 7.41 13.33
CA SER A 26 19.29 7.13 13.12
C SER A 26 20.14 8.34 13.47
N GLN A 27 21.40 8.10 13.79
CA GLN A 27 22.39 9.14 14.02
C GLN A 27 23.58 8.88 13.10
N ARG A 28 24.08 9.95 12.47
CA ARG A 28 25.36 9.94 11.74
C ARG A 28 26.18 11.13 12.22
N GLN A 29 27.40 10.87 12.70
CA GLN A 29 28.19 11.86 13.45
C GLN A 29 27.37 12.44 14.62
N GLU A 30 27.14 13.76 14.64
CA GLU A 30 26.33 14.48 15.64
C GLU A 30 24.97 14.91 15.08
N ARG A 31 24.52 14.28 14.00
CA ARG A 31 23.26 14.60 13.32
C ARG A 31 22.20 13.54 13.61
N PHE A 32 21.03 13.98 14.04
CA PHE A 32 19.91 13.12 14.42
C PHE A 32 18.87 13.09 13.31
N GLY A 33 18.48 11.90 12.90
CA GLY A 33 17.49 11.67 11.85
C GLY A 33 16.26 10.97 12.39
N ILE A 34 15.09 11.48 12.02
CA ILE A 34 13.81 10.78 12.15
C ILE A 34 13.30 10.47 10.76
N THR A 35 12.63 9.33 10.58
CA THR A 35 11.98 9.06 9.28
C THR A 35 11.00 10.17 8.91
N ASP A 36 10.90 10.50 7.64
CA ASP A 36 9.95 11.50 7.16
C ASP A 36 8.50 11.17 7.55
N ALA A 37 8.12 9.90 7.46
CA ALA A 37 6.86 9.36 7.96
C ALA A 37 6.67 9.62 9.46
N GLY A 38 7.67 9.29 10.28
CA GLY A 38 7.60 9.49 11.72
C GLY A 38 7.54 10.96 12.10
N PHE A 39 8.23 11.81 11.34
CA PHE A 39 8.25 13.23 11.55
C PHE A 39 6.89 13.89 11.25
N ILE A 40 6.23 13.49 10.16
CA ILE A 40 4.83 13.87 9.90
C ILE A 40 3.92 13.42 11.06
N GLN A 41 4.03 12.16 11.49
CA GLN A 41 3.11 11.56 12.47
C GLN A 41 3.26 12.10 13.90
N THR A 42 4.47 12.49 14.28
CA THR A 42 4.78 12.86 15.67
C THR A 42 4.96 14.36 15.89
N ILE A 43 5.47 15.08 14.90
CA ILE A 43 5.78 16.51 14.97
C ILE A 43 4.77 17.37 14.21
N GLY A 44 4.12 16.82 13.18
CA GLY A 44 3.08 17.52 12.42
C GLY A 44 3.67 18.47 11.38
N VAL A 45 4.65 17.99 10.60
CA VAL A 45 5.26 18.76 9.51
C VAL A 45 4.54 18.55 8.18
N ASP A 46 4.52 19.57 7.32
CA ASP A 46 4.13 19.43 5.92
C ASP A 46 5.41 19.30 5.07
N LEU A 47 5.51 18.22 4.28
CA LEU A 47 6.62 18.04 3.35
C LEU A 47 6.30 18.77 2.05
N LEU A 48 7.16 19.71 1.67
CA LEU A 48 7.01 20.51 0.46
C LEU A 48 7.72 19.85 -0.72
N ASN A 49 7.50 20.41 -1.91
CA ASN A 49 8.07 19.87 -3.14
C ASN A 49 9.61 19.90 -3.13
N THR A 50 10.22 18.89 -3.73
CA THR A 50 11.67 18.85 -3.96
C THR A 50 12.01 17.89 -5.08
N ASP A 51 12.94 18.28 -5.95
CA ASP A 51 13.58 17.39 -6.93
C ASP A 51 14.91 16.83 -6.41
N GLU A 52 15.37 17.30 -5.25
CA GLU A 52 16.64 16.91 -4.65
C GLU A 52 16.42 15.83 -3.60
N VAL A 53 16.95 14.63 -3.84
CA VAL A 53 16.85 13.52 -2.87
C VAL A 53 17.43 13.92 -1.52
N SER A 54 18.58 14.61 -1.53
CA SER A 54 19.41 14.95 -0.37
C SER A 54 18.85 16.09 0.50
N GLN A 55 17.77 16.75 0.06
CA GLN A 55 17.16 17.88 0.74
C GLN A 55 15.64 17.71 0.80
N GLN A 56 15.04 18.13 1.90
CA GLN A 56 13.59 18.15 2.06
C GLN A 56 13.17 19.50 2.65
N PRO A 57 12.60 20.40 1.83
CA PRO A 57 11.92 21.57 2.33
C PRO A 57 10.66 21.14 3.10
N ILE A 58 10.42 21.75 4.25
CA ILE A 58 9.27 21.50 5.11
C ILE A 58 8.58 22.80 5.48
N ALA A 59 7.30 22.70 5.87
CA ALA A 59 6.60 23.72 6.59
C ALA A 59 6.26 23.26 8.00
N TRP A 60 6.74 24.01 8.99
CA TRP A 60 6.41 23.80 10.39
C TRP A 60 6.60 25.12 11.13
N PHE A 61 5.49 25.83 11.37
CA PHE A 61 5.52 27.21 11.89
C PHE A 61 6.52 28.09 11.11
N SER A 62 6.48 27.99 9.78
CA SER A 62 7.34 28.71 8.86
C SER A 62 6.54 29.16 7.64
N ASP A 63 6.91 30.30 7.05
CA ASP A 63 6.31 30.75 5.79
C ASP A 63 6.80 29.88 4.64
N GLN A 64 5.87 29.18 3.97
CA GLN A 64 6.16 28.26 2.87
C GLN A 64 6.69 28.96 1.61
N GLN A 65 6.30 30.23 1.39
CA GLN A 65 6.62 30.99 0.18
C GLN A 65 7.88 31.83 0.34
N VAL A 66 8.15 32.30 1.55
CA VAL A 66 9.25 33.24 1.82
C VAL A 66 10.52 32.52 2.29
N SER A 67 10.38 31.53 3.18
CA SER A 67 11.54 30.89 3.82
C SER A 67 11.21 29.49 4.36
N PRO A 68 11.04 28.48 3.49
CA PRO A 68 10.85 27.11 3.94
C PRO A 68 12.08 26.63 4.72
N ILE A 69 11.85 25.75 5.69
CA ILE A 69 12.96 25.10 6.42
C ILE A 69 13.44 23.95 5.56
N ILE A 70 14.73 23.92 5.22
CA ILE A 70 15.30 22.86 4.39
C ILE A 70 16.11 21.92 5.28
N LEU A 71 15.70 20.65 5.32
CA LEU A 71 16.39 19.60 6.07
C LEU A 71 17.22 18.75 5.13
N SER A 72 18.45 18.44 5.51
CA SER A 72 19.22 17.41 4.81
C SER A 72 18.63 16.02 5.07
N THR A 73 18.81 15.11 4.12
CA THR A 73 18.24 13.75 4.22
C THR A 73 19.29 12.67 4.05
N TRP A 74 18.90 11.43 4.39
CA TRP A 74 19.61 10.23 3.96
C TRP A 74 18.68 9.03 3.90
N LEU A 75 19.05 8.06 3.07
CA LEU A 75 18.39 6.77 2.98
C LEU A 75 19.16 5.74 3.80
N SER A 76 18.44 4.87 4.48
CA SER A 76 19.00 3.68 5.13
C SER A 76 17.90 2.64 5.26
N GLU A 77 18.22 1.41 4.83
CA GLU A 77 17.25 0.32 4.72
C GLU A 77 16.00 0.77 3.96
N GLN A 78 14.80 0.58 4.52
CA GLN A 78 13.54 0.98 3.91
C GLN A 78 13.10 2.44 4.17
N TYR A 79 13.93 3.24 4.85
CA TYR A 79 13.53 4.54 5.37
C TYR A 79 14.32 5.71 4.79
N ARG A 80 13.65 6.87 4.70
CA ARG A 80 14.24 8.18 4.44
C ARG A 80 14.22 9.01 5.71
N TYR A 81 15.39 9.39 6.18
CA TYR A 81 15.58 10.17 7.40
C TYR A 81 15.74 11.64 7.06
N LEU A 82 15.14 12.50 7.88
CA LEU A 82 15.26 13.95 7.86
C LEU A 82 16.15 14.39 9.03
N ASP A 83 17.20 15.16 8.74
CA ASP A 83 18.09 15.74 9.76
C ASP A 83 17.32 16.78 10.58
N ILE A 84 17.09 16.49 11.86
CA ILE A 84 16.38 17.40 12.76
C ILE A 84 17.31 18.26 13.62
N THR A 85 18.64 18.12 13.51
CA THR A 85 19.57 18.74 14.47
C THR A 85 19.47 20.27 14.48
N GLU A 86 19.52 20.90 13.30
CA GLU A 86 19.44 22.37 13.19
C GLU A 86 18.04 22.89 13.55
N LEU A 87 17.00 22.13 13.23
CA LEU A 87 15.63 22.46 13.60
C LEU A 87 15.46 22.43 15.12
N ALA A 88 15.95 21.38 15.77
CA ALA A 88 15.92 21.23 17.21
C ALA A 88 16.63 22.40 17.90
N GLN A 89 17.82 22.80 17.42
CA GLN A 89 18.53 23.96 17.94
C GLN A 89 17.73 25.25 17.75
N ARG A 90 17.18 25.48 16.54
CA ARG A 90 16.40 26.68 16.21
C ARG A 90 15.18 26.87 17.13
N PHE A 91 14.51 25.78 17.50
CA PHE A 91 13.29 25.80 18.31
C PHE A 91 13.50 25.38 19.76
N GLY A 92 14.75 25.29 20.22
CA GLY A 92 15.10 25.00 21.61
C GLY A 92 14.70 23.60 22.09
N TRP A 93 14.68 22.62 21.18
CA TRP A 93 14.43 21.22 21.54
C TRP A 93 15.69 20.59 22.12
N GLN A 94 15.49 19.68 23.09
CA GLN A 94 16.55 18.81 23.59
C GLN A 94 16.43 17.45 22.91
N VAL A 95 17.51 17.00 22.28
CA VAL A 95 17.59 15.72 21.58
C VAL A 95 18.74 14.92 22.15
N GLN A 96 18.45 13.72 22.66
CA GLN A 96 19.45 12.85 23.28
C GLN A 96 19.14 11.38 22.98
N VAL A 97 20.19 10.59 22.71
CA VAL A 97 20.06 9.13 22.65
C VAL A 97 20.00 8.55 24.06
N ASN A 98 19.00 7.73 24.33
CA ASN A 98 18.83 6.98 25.57
C ASN A 98 18.60 5.50 25.26
N GLY A 99 19.68 4.72 25.30
CA GLY A 99 19.67 3.31 24.90
C GLY A 99 19.28 3.15 23.43
N SER A 100 18.19 2.42 23.16
CA SER A 100 17.64 2.22 21.81
C SER A 100 16.62 3.30 21.39
N SER A 101 16.34 4.29 22.25
CA SER A 101 15.35 5.35 21.97
C SER A 101 16.00 6.72 21.77
N LEU A 102 15.45 7.52 20.85
CA LEU A 102 15.78 8.94 20.73
C LEU A 102 14.80 9.78 21.56
N GLN A 103 15.28 10.40 22.63
CA GLN A 103 14.50 11.28 23.47
C GLN A 103 14.50 12.70 22.89
N ILE A 104 13.30 13.25 22.72
CA ILE A 104 13.04 14.58 22.19
C ILE A 104 12.16 15.32 23.18
N SER A 105 12.58 16.48 23.63
CA SER A 105 11.80 17.35 24.51
C SER A 105 11.68 18.73 23.89
N THR A 106 10.45 19.21 23.70
CA THR A 106 10.15 20.54 23.15
C THR A 106 9.77 21.50 24.27
N PRO A 107 9.96 22.82 24.09
CA PRO A 107 9.46 23.82 25.04
C PRO A 107 7.96 23.68 25.32
N ALA A 108 7.57 23.96 26.57
CA ALA A 108 6.17 23.86 26.99
C ALA A 108 5.33 24.99 26.39
N ALA A 109 4.42 24.66 25.47
CA ALA A 109 3.57 25.64 24.79
C ALA A 109 2.18 25.77 25.44
N LYS A 110 1.46 26.83 25.09
CA LYS A 110 0.09 27.10 25.51
C LYS A 110 -0.80 27.44 24.31
N VAL A 111 -2.01 26.88 24.33
CA VAL A 111 -3.12 27.33 23.50
C VAL A 111 -3.68 28.60 24.11
N THR A 112 -3.61 29.69 23.36
CA THR A 112 -4.08 31.03 23.77
C THR A 112 -5.47 31.35 23.24
N GLY A 113 -5.94 30.60 22.23
CA GLY A 113 -7.25 30.79 21.62
C GLY A 113 -7.67 29.59 20.79
N VAL A 114 -8.96 29.28 20.77
CA VAL A 114 -9.56 28.34 19.82
C VAL A 114 -10.78 29.00 19.20
N ARG A 115 -10.82 29.05 17.88
CA ARG A 115 -11.91 29.69 17.12
C ARG A 115 -12.34 28.80 15.97
N GLN A 116 -13.65 28.80 15.72
CA GLN A 116 -14.26 28.08 14.61
C GLN A 116 -14.95 29.09 13.69
N GLY A 117 -14.88 28.87 12.37
CA GLY A 117 -15.59 29.69 11.39
C GLY A 117 -16.03 28.87 10.17
N ARG A 118 -17.24 29.16 9.69
CA ARG A 118 -17.73 28.64 8.40
C ARG A 118 -16.99 29.34 7.26
N GLN A 119 -16.71 28.60 6.20
CA GLN A 119 -16.04 29.06 4.99
C GLN A 119 -16.87 28.67 3.77
N SER A 120 -16.67 29.31 2.62
CA SER A 120 -17.41 28.94 1.39
C SER A 120 -17.13 27.50 0.93
N TRP A 121 -15.94 26.97 1.25
CA TRP A 121 -15.47 25.63 0.88
C TRP A 121 -15.68 24.57 1.98
N GLY A 122 -16.11 24.95 3.19
CA GLY A 122 -16.18 24.04 4.33
C GLY A 122 -16.14 24.76 5.67
N ASP A 123 -15.36 24.27 6.61
CA ASP A 123 -15.15 24.89 7.93
C ASP A 123 -13.67 25.02 8.25
N ARG A 124 -13.33 26.03 9.06
CA ARG A 124 -11.99 26.22 9.60
C ARG A 124 -12.03 26.27 11.12
N ILE A 125 -11.11 25.57 11.75
CA ILE A 125 -10.73 25.76 13.15
C ILE A 125 -9.34 26.38 13.18
N VAL A 126 -9.16 27.39 14.03
CA VAL A 126 -7.89 28.06 14.26
C VAL A 126 -7.53 27.91 15.73
N VAL A 127 -6.35 27.37 15.99
CA VAL A 127 -5.76 27.27 17.34
C VAL A 127 -4.61 28.25 17.41
N ASP A 128 -4.75 29.27 18.24
CA ASP A 128 -3.71 30.26 18.51
C ASP A 128 -2.75 29.72 19.58
N LEU A 129 -1.45 29.81 19.32
CA LEU A 129 -0.38 29.25 20.15
C LEU A 129 0.60 30.35 20.55
N ASP A 130 1.12 30.31 21.77
CA ASP A 130 2.18 31.22 22.21
C ASP A 130 3.53 30.93 21.53
N GLN A 131 3.79 29.65 21.21
CA GLN A 131 4.97 29.20 20.48
C GLN A 131 4.70 27.98 19.60
N ALA A 132 5.64 27.70 18.70
CA ALA A 132 5.61 26.50 17.86
C ALA A 132 5.68 25.23 18.72
N THR A 133 4.82 24.25 18.44
CA THR A 133 4.79 23.00 19.22
C THR A 133 4.34 21.81 18.36
N PRO A 134 4.82 20.59 18.64
CA PRO A 134 4.35 19.40 17.95
C PRO A 134 2.84 19.19 18.06
N TRP A 135 2.28 18.57 17.03
CA TRP A 135 0.90 18.12 17.01
C TRP A 135 0.76 16.83 16.23
N GLN A 136 -0.30 16.07 16.49
CA GLN A 136 -0.57 14.79 15.84
C GLN A 136 -2.02 14.72 15.37
N LEU A 137 -2.22 14.04 14.24
CA LEU A 137 -3.54 13.77 13.65
C LEU A 137 -3.87 12.29 13.78
N ASN A 138 -4.99 11.96 14.41
CA ASN A 138 -5.51 10.61 14.47
C ASN A 138 -6.90 10.56 13.82
N GLU A 139 -6.98 9.89 12.66
CA GLU A 139 -8.21 9.78 11.88
C GLU A 139 -8.99 8.50 12.23
N GLN A 140 -10.23 8.68 12.66
CA GLN A 140 -11.17 7.60 12.96
C GLN A 140 -12.41 7.68 12.05
N PRO A 141 -13.18 6.59 11.90
CA PRO A 141 -14.44 6.66 11.17
C PRO A 141 -15.41 7.66 11.82
N GLY A 142 -15.69 8.77 11.13
CA GLY A 142 -16.65 9.79 11.57
C GLY A 142 -16.11 10.83 12.55
N GLU A 143 -14.86 10.70 13.00
CA GLU A 143 -14.21 11.61 13.93
C GLU A 143 -12.72 11.76 13.60
N THR A 144 -12.17 12.95 13.77
CA THR A 144 -10.72 13.16 13.75
C THR A 144 -10.28 13.84 15.04
N ILE A 145 -9.18 13.33 15.60
CA ILE A 145 -8.61 13.79 16.86
C ILE A 145 -7.28 14.48 16.55
N ILE A 146 -7.17 15.75 16.94
CA ILE A 146 -5.93 16.53 16.87
C ILE A 146 -5.39 16.67 18.28
N THR A 147 -4.21 16.12 18.53
CA THR A 147 -3.50 16.28 19.81
C THR A 147 -2.38 17.30 19.62
N ILE A 148 -2.32 18.30 20.49
CA ILE A 148 -1.34 19.39 20.42
C ILE A 148 -0.52 19.35 21.71
N GLU A 149 0.81 19.35 21.60
CA GLU A 149 1.75 19.40 22.73
C GLU A 149 1.78 20.80 23.40
N ALA A 150 0.60 21.29 23.79
CA ALA A 150 0.38 22.57 24.44
C ALA A 150 -0.72 22.46 25.50
N GLN A 151 -0.53 23.16 26.62
CA GLN A 151 -1.53 23.29 27.67
C GLN A 151 -2.61 24.30 27.28
N ILE A 152 -3.83 24.12 27.75
CA ILE A 152 -4.94 25.06 27.54
C ILE A 152 -5.53 25.44 28.90
N ASP A 153 -5.84 26.73 29.07
CA ASP A 153 -6.50 27.22 30.28
C ASP A 153 -7.92 26.60 30.38
N PRO A 154 -8.29 25.97 31.52
CA PRO A 154 -9.64 25.47 31.74
C PRO A 154 -10.75 26.50 31.47
N ALA A 155 -10.52 27.79 31.70
CA ALA A 155 -11.47 28.86 31.37
C ALA A 155 -11.70 29.01 29.86
N LEU A 156 -10.66 28.78 29.03
CA LEU A 156 -10.79 28.76 27.57
C LEU A 156 -11.64 27.57 27.11
N ILE A 157 -11.47 26.40 27.73
CA ILE A 157 -12.32 25.22 27.45
C ILE A 157 -13.78 25.51 27.80
N GLN A 158 -14.05 26.07 28.99
CA GLN A 158 -15.42 26.33 29.44
C GLN A 158 -16.15 27.36 28.57
N SER A 159 -15.41 28.38 28.13
CA SER A 159 -15.94 29.45 27.27
C SER A 159 -16.08 29.02 25.80
N PHE A 160 -15.27 28.07 25.32
CA PHE A 160 -15.39 27.56 23.96
C PHE A 160 -16.69 26.77 23.77
N LYS A 161 -17.47 27.16 22.74
CA LYS A 161 -18.68 26.46 22.31
C LYS A 161 -18.49 26.01 20.87
N GLY A 162 -18.06 24.75 20.70
CA GLY A 162 -17.99 24.13 19.39
C GLY A 162 -19.38 23.96 18.80
N ASN A 163 -19.55 24.34 17.54
CA ASN A 163 -20.84 24.28 16.85
C ASN A 163 -20.76 23.38 15.61
N ALA A 164 -21.92 22.86 15.18
CA ALA A 164 -22.01 22.26 13.87
C ALA A 164 -21.72 23.32 12.78
N GLY A 165 -20.87 22.95 11.84
CA GLY A 165 -20.44 23.76 10.71
C GLY A 165 -21.19 23.41 9.43
N ASN A 166 -20.56 23.75 8.29
CA ASN A 166 -20.97 23.27 6.98
C ASN A 166 -20.74 21.75 6.83
N ARG A 167 -19.71 21.21 7.49
CA ARG A 167 -19.28 19.81 7.46
C ARG A 167 -18.91 19.28 8.84
N ILE A 168 -18.45 20.13 9.76
CA ILE A 168 -18.21 19.72 11.14
C ILE A 168 -19.55 19.33 11.78
N THR A 169 -19.67 18.10 12.27
CA THR A 169 -20.87 17.58 12.95
C THR A 169 -20.79 17.77 14.47
N SER A 170 -19.59 17.71 15.04
CA SER A 170 -19.31 18.01 16.45
C SER A 170 -17.91 18.59 16.60
N LEU A 171 -17.69 19.40 17.64
CA LEU A 171 -16.38 19.96 17.94
C LEU A 171 -16.20 20.10 19.45
N THR A 172 -15.24 19.37 20.03
CA THR A 172 -14.88 19.49 21.45
C THR A 172 -13.41 19.83 21.62
N VAL A 173 -13.10 20.51 22.71
CA VAL A 173 -11.74 20.82 23.15
C VAL A 173 -11.60 20.32 24.58
N GLU A 174 -10.59 19.48 24.81
CA GLU A 174 -10.37 18.77 26.05
C GLU A 174 -8.89 18.86 26.44
N THR A 175 -8.57 18.53 27.69
CA THR A 175 -7.19 18.37 28.16
C THR A 175 -6.89 16.90 28.44
N SER A 176 -5.68 16.45 28.08
CA SER A 176 -5.21 15.09 28.35
C SER A 176 -3.69 15.09 28.57
N ASP A 177 -3.24 14.72 29.77
CA ASP A 177 -1.83 14.70 30.19
C ASP A 177 -1.07 15.99 29.83
N ASN A 178 -1.58 17.15 30.26
CA ASN A 178 -1.02 18.49 29.96
C ASN A 178 -0.98 18.85 28.45
N ARG A 179 -1.77 18.18 27.61
CA ARG A 179 -1.92 18.50 26.18
C ARG A 179 -3.34 18.92 25.88
N THR A 180 -3.51 19.62 24.76
CA THR A 180 -4.83 19.99 24.24
C THR A 180 -5.27 18.96 23.21
N VAL A 181 -6.49 18.45 23.34
CA VAL A 181 -7.10 17.51 22.42
C VAL A 181 -8.32 18.16 21.78
N ILE A 182 -8.35 18.21 20.46
CA ILE A 182 -9.49 18.71 19.69
C ILE A 182 -10.12 17.53 18.96
N ARG A 183 -11.39 17.24 19.26
CA ARG A 183 -12.16 16.22 18.56
C ARG A 183 -13.11 16.88 17.57
N VAL A 184 -13.04 16.45 16.33
CA VAL A 184 -13.84 17.00 15.23
C VAL A 184 -14.66 15.87 14.62
N GLY A 185 -15.96 15.88 14.87
CA GLY A 185 -16.90 15.04 14.15
C GLY A 185 -16.99 15.49 12.69
N ILE A 186 -16.78 14.57 11.75
CA ILE A 186 -16.81 14.85 10.31
C ILE A 186 -17.46 13.70 9.54
N PRO A 187 -18.07 13.96 8.37
CA PRO A 187 -18.61 12.91 7.52
C PRO A 187 -17.56 11.86 7.16
N ALA A 188 -17.97 10.59 7.11
CA ALA A 188 -17.10 9.51 6.70
C ALA A 188 -16.48 9.78 5.32
N GLY A 189 -15.17 9.55 5.20
CA GLY A 189 -14.43 9.76 3.96
C GLY A 189 -13.91 11.19 3.74
N ILE A 190 -14.27 12.15 4.59
CA ILE A 190 -13.62 13.47 4.63
C ILE A 190 -12.42 13.40 5.57
N ARG A 191 -11.33 14.07 5.18
CA ARG A 191 -10.12 14.23 6.00
C ARG A 191 -9.84 15.72 6.19
N PRO A 192 -9.49 16.19 7.38
CA PRO A 192 -9.09 17.58 7.54
C PRO A 192 -7.72 17.82 6.92
N ARG A 193 -7.50 19.03 6.40
CA ARG A 193 -6.16 19.53 6.09
C ARG A 193 -5.67 20.30 7.32
N VAL A 194 -4.56 19.85 7.90
CA VAL A 194 -3.97 20.47 9.11
C VAL A 194 -2.58 20.98 8.79
N TRP A 195 -2.29 22.25 9.12
CA TRP A 195 -0.96 22.82 8.95
C TRP A 195 -0.73 24.00 9.89
N ALA A 196 0.55 24.33 10.11
CA ALA A 196 0.97 25.39 11.01
C ALA A 196 1.50 26.62 10.25
N ILE A 197 1.21 27.81 10.75
CA ILE A 197 1.73 29.09 10.23
C ILE A 197 2.41 29.91 11.34
N PRO A 198 3.45 30.71 11.02
CA PRO A 198 4.09 31.60 11.98
C PRO A 198 3.34 32.94 12.12
N GLU A 199 3.81 33.75 13.07
CA GLU A 199 3.53 35.20 13.19
C GLU A 199 2.05 35.62 13.06
N PRO A 200 1.21 35.37 14.09
CA PRO A 200 1.47 34.55 15.27
C PRO A 200 1.33 33.06 14.98
N ASN A 201 1.95 32.23 15.83
CA ASN A 201 1.91 30.78 15.72
C ASN A 201 0.46 30.28 15.78
N ARG A 202 0.02 29.61 14.72
CA ARG A 202 -1.34 29.08 14.62
C ARG A 202 -1.33 27.70 13.98
N LEU A 203 -2.18 26.81 14.51
CA LEU A 203 -2.55 25.58 13.84
C LEU A 203 -3.90 25.78 13.15
N LEU A 204 -3.93 25.56 11.83
CA LEU A 204 -5.13 25.66 11.01
C LEU A 204 -5.64 24.26 10.69
N ILE A 205 -6.94 24.04 10.89
CA ILE A 205 -7.62 22.77 10.62
C ILE A 205 -8.79 23.07 9.69
N ASP A 206 -8.65 22.70 8.43
CA ASP A 206 -9.69 22.88 7.40
C ASP A 206 -10.45 21.57 7.19
N VAL A 207 -11.77 21.62 7.37
CA VAL A 207 -12.67 20.51 7.03
C VAL A 207 -13.33 20.85 5.69
N ARG A 208 -12.81 20.25 4.62
CA ARG A 208 -13.16 20.55 3.22
C ARG A 208 -13.15 19.28 2.35
N PRO A 209 -13.91 19.24 1.25
CA PRO A 209 -14.00 18.04 0.40
C PRO A 209 -12.76 17.82 -0.48
N ASP A 210 -11.97 18.85 -0.70
CA ASP A 210 -10.74 18.90 -1.49
C ASP A 210 -9.51 19.08 -0.58
N SER A 211 -9.36 18.18 0.40
CA SER A 211 -8.36 18.32 1.46
C SER A 211 -6.98 17.75 1.13
N LEU A 212 -6.81 17.07 -0.01
CA LEU A 212 -5.50 16.58 -0.45
C LEU A 212 -4.53 17.76 -0.59
N ALA A 213 -3.39 17.68 0.09
CA ALA A 213 -2.27 18.58 -0.15
C ALA A 213 -1.52 18.08 -1.40
N GLU A 214 -1.48 18.90 -2.44
CA GLU A 214 -0.69 18.57 -3.63
C GLU A 214 0.80 18.64 -3.29
N ARG A 215 1.56 17.66 -3.77
CA ARG A 215 3.01 17.62 -3.60
C ARG A 215 3.70 16.76 -4.64
N GLU A 216 4.98 17.04 -4.85
CA GLU A 216 5.89 16.29 -5.71
C GLU A 216 7.27 16.22 -5.07
N ILE A 217 7.69 15.02 -4.68
CA ILE A 217 8.90 14.77 -3.89
C ILE A 217 9.73 13.68 -4.57
N GLN A 218 10.95 14.03 -4.99
CA GLN A 218 11.98 13.06 -5.33
C GLN A 218 12.47 12.38 -4.05
N TRP A 219 11.81 11.28 -3.69
CA TRP A 219 11.96 10.64 -2.37
C TRP A 219 13.28 9.87 -2.27
N ALA A 220 13.61 9.11 -3.31
CA ALA A 220 14.89 8.41 -3.48
C ALA A 220 15.33 8.45 -4.95
N PRO A 221 16.58 8.10 -5.28
CA PRO A 221 16.96 7.91 -6.68
C PRO A 221 16.00 6.91 -7.34
N GLY A 222 15.39 7.31 -8.46
CA GLY A 222 14.42 6.48 -9.17
C GLY A 222 13.05 6.30 -8.50
N ILE A 223 12.75 6.97 -7.38
CA ILE A 223 11.42 6.94 -6.73
C ILE A 223 10.93 8.37 -6.51
N ARG A 224 9.81 8.72 -7.15
CA ARG A 224 9.14 10.01 -7.01
C ARG A 224 7.73 9.84 -6.49
N TRP A 225 7.39 10.59 -5.45
CA TRP A 225 6.05 10.66 -4.87
C TRP A 225 5.31 11.87 -5.39
N ARG A 226 4.09 11.68 -5.91
CA ARG A 226 3.20 12.76 -6.33
C ARG A 226 1.80 12.62 -5.71
N GLN A 227 1.23 13.75 -5.29
CA GLN A 227 -0.17 13.90 -4.88
C GLN A 227 -0.76 15.07 -5.66
N GLN A 228 -1.90 14.87 -6.32
CA GLN A 228 -2.51 15.90 -7.16
C GLN A 228 -4.01 15.65 -7.36
N PHE A 229 -4.75 16.68 -7.73
CA PHE A 229 -6.09 16.53 -8.28
C PHE A 229 -6.05 16.37 -9.81
N VAL A 230 -6.59 15.27 -10.31
CA VAL A 230 -6.77 15.06 -11.75
C VAL A 230 -8.22 15.27 -12.11
N SER A 231 -8.48 16.14 -13.10
CA SER A 231 -9.84 16.51 -13.51
C SER A 231 -10.33 15.67 -14.69
N LEU A 232 -11.59 15.25 -14.62
CA LEU A 232 -12.33 14.60 -15.70
C LEU A 232 -13.67 15.31 -15.85
N GLY A 233 -13.78 16.18 -16.86
CA GLY A 233 -14.91 17.11 -16.94
C GLY A 233 -14.95 18.05 -15.73
N ALA A 234 -16.09 18.12 -15.04
CA ALA A 234 -16.25 18.93 -13.82
C ALA A 234 -15.74 18.22 -12.55
N ASP A 235 -15.52 16.90 -12.62
CA ASP A 235 -15.08 16.11 -11.47
C ASP A 235 -13.59 16.23 -11.23
N LYS A 236 -13.20 16.23 -9.96
CA LYS A 236 -11.79 16.26 -9.51
C LYS A 236 -11.51 15.06 -8.63
N PHE A 237 -10.52 14.25 -9.02
CA PHE A 237 -10.13 13.05 -8.29
C PHE A 237 -8.80 13.28 -7.58
N PRO A 238 -8.71 13.04 -6.26
CA PRO A 238 -7.44 12.95 -5.59
C PRO A 238 -6.69 11.70 -6.08
N VAL A 239 -5.50 11.92 -6.63
CA VAL A 239 -4.60 10.88 -7.12
C VAL A 239 -3.31 10.94 -6.32
N VAL A 240 -2.90 9.79 -5.78
CA VAL A 240 -1.61 9.61 -5.12
C VAL A 240 -0.83 8.56 -5.88
N SER A 241 0.40 8.88 -6.27
CA SER A 241 1.21 8.02 -7.13
C SER A 241 2.67 7.96 -6.71
N LEU A 242 3.28 6.80 -6.93
CA LEU A 242 4.73 6.60 -6.89
C LEU A 242 5.22 6.23 -8.27
N GLU A 243 6.04 7.10 -8.87
CA GLU A 243 6.74 6.82 -10.12
C GLU A 243 8.10 6.18 -9.80
N ILE A 244 8.35 5.02 -10.40
CA ILE A 244 9.49 4.15 -10.15
C ILE A 244 10.22 3.96 -11.47
N ASN A 245 11.50 4.32 -11.50
CA ASN A 245 12.38 3.96 -12.61
C ASN A 245 12.97 2.56 -12.35
N PRO A 246 12.47 1.49 -13.00
CA PRO A 246 12.96 0.13 -12.75
C PRO A 246 14.40 -0.08 -13.22
N ARG A 247 14.97 0.83 -14.02
CA ARG A 247 16.36 0.78 -14.50
C ARG A 247 17.33 1.50 -13.57
N GLN A 248 16.85 2.15 -12.51
CA GLN A 248 17.70 2.78 -11.52
C GLN A 248 18.52 1.71 -10.79
N PRO A 249 19.86 1.80 -10.76
CA PRO A 249 20.69 0.85 -10.01
C PRO A 249 20.26 0.74 -8.55
N GLY A 250 20.14 -0.50 -8.07
CA GLY A 250 19.68 -0.83 -6.71
C GLY A 250 18.16 -0.90 -6.55
N VAL A 251 17.36 -0.41 -7.50
CA VAL A 251 15.90 -0.52 -7.44
C VAL A 251 15.45 -1.86 -8.03
N THR A 252 14.64 -2.61 -7.28
CA THR A 252 13.96 -3.82 -7.79
C THR A 252 12.49 -3.80 -7.42
N VAL A 253 11.65 -4.37 -8.29
CA VAL A 253 10.18 -4.42 -8.09
C VAL A 253 9.73 -5.87 -8.18
N LYS A 254 8.97 -6.36 -7.18
CA LYS A 254 8.53 -7.75 -7.11
C LYS A 254 7.12 -7.87 -6.52
N PRO A 255 6.33 -8.88 -6.90
CA PRO A 255 5.15 -9.24 -6.12
C PRO A 255 5.54 -9.63 -4.70
N ILE A 256 4.72 -9.23 -3.73
CA ILE A 256 4.89 -9.54 -2.31
C ILE A 256 3.62 -10.23 -1.80
N VAL A 257 3.78 -11.15 -0.85
CA VAL A 257 2.67 -11.89 -0.23
C VAL A 257 2.66 -11.64 1.27
N SER A 258 1.48 -11.65 1.87
CA SER A 258 1.28 -11.34 3.29
C SER A 258 1.88 -12.37 4.25
N ASN A 259 2.15 -13.59 3.77
CA ASN A 259 2.71 -14.68 4.55
C ASN A 259 3.73 -15.44 3.69
N ALA A 260 4.94 -15.63 4.22
CA ALA A 260 6.04 -16.30 3.51
C ALA A 260 5.99 -17.83 3.61
N SER A 261 5.23 -18.38 4.57
CA SER A 261 5.18 -19.82 4.85
C SER A 261 3.95 -20.50 4.23
N THR A 262 2.94 -19.73 3.82
CA THR A 262 1.72 -20.25 3.17
C THR A 262 1.00 -19.13 2.40
N LEU A 263 0.23 -19.50 1.37
CA LEU A 263 -0.67 -18.59 0.64
C LEU A 263 -2.04 -18.41 1.29
N ILE A 264 -2.26 -18.98 2.47
CA ILE A 264 -3.47 -18.70 3.25
C ILE A 264 -3.12 -17.58 4.23
N GLY A 265 -3.59 -16.38 3.95
CA GLY A 265 -3.34 -15.25 4.83
C GLY A 265 -3.68 -13.89 4.21
N THR A 266 -3.96 -12.95 5.09
CA THR A 266 -4.01 -11.53 4.74
C THR A 266 -3.30 -10.74 5.82
N ALA A 267 -2.74 -9.58 5.49
CA ALA A 267 -2.18 -8.63 6.45
C ALA A 267 -2.40 -7.20 5.96
N PRO A 268 -2.38 -6.17 6.83
CA PRO A 268 -2.27 -4.80 6.36
C PRO A 268 -1.02 -4.67 5.47
N LEU A 269 -1.13 -4.00 4.33
CA LEU A 269 -0.01 -3.84 3.39
C LEU A 269 1.24 -3.26 4.08
N SER A 270 1.04 -2.29 4.98
CA SER A 270 2.12 -1.68 5.75
C SER A 270 2.87 -2.67 6.64
N SER A 271 2.18 -3.64 7.24
CA SER A 271 2.79 -4.68 8.06
C SER A 271 3.63 -5.64 7.20
N THR A 272 3.10 -6.04 6.04
CA THR A 272 3.89 -6.83 5.08
C THR A 272 5.12 -6.04 4.62
N ALA A 273 4.95 -4.79 4.18
CA ALA A 273 6.05 -3.96 3.70
C ALA A 273 7.16 -3.78 4.76
N GLN A 274 6.80 -3.55 6.02
CA GLN A 274 7.76 -3.48 7.13
C GLN A 274 8.47 -4.81 7.37
N GLN A 275 7.74 -5.93 7.41
CA GLN A 275 8.31 -7.25 7.69
C GLN A 275 9.35 -7.69 6.65
N ILE A 276 9.15 -7.34 5.38
CA ILE A 276 10.06 -7.67 4.28
C ILE A 276 10.90 -6.48 3.80
N GLN A 277 10.98 -5.40 4.61
CA GLN A 277 11.83 -4.23 4.37
C GLN A 277 11.67 -3.60 2.97
N VAL A 278 10.42 -3.48 2.53
CA VAL A 278 10.06 -2.81 1.29
C VAL A 278 10.03 -1.30 1.49
N VAL A 279 10.55 -0.54 0.53
CA VAL A 279 10.59 0.93 0.55
C VAL A 279 9.22 1.51 0.20
N ALA A 280 8.60 0.97 -0.85
CA ALA A 280 7.29 1.40 -1.34
C ALA A 280 6.45 0.20 -1.77
N ALA A 281 5.14 0.24 -1.54
CA ALA A 281 4.27 -0.86 -1.95
C ALA A 281 2.88 -0.37 -2.34
N ILE A 282 2.21 -1.10 -3.24
CA ILE A 282 0.77 -0.98 -3.50
C ILE A 282 0.10 -2.35 -3.30
N ASN A 283 -1.16 -2.38 -2.89
CA ASN A 283 -1.92 -3.63 -2.87
C ASN A 283 -2.05 -4.21 -4.29
N GLY A 284 -2.13 -5.53 -4.39
CA GLY A 284 -2.00 -6.24 -5.67
C GLY A 284 -3.29 -6.84 -6.19
N GLY A 285 -3.23 -8.13 -6.56
CA GLY A 285 -4.31 -8.89 -7.15
C GLY A 285 -5.38 -9.34 -6.15
N PHE A 286 -6.48 -9.85 -6.69
CA PHE A 286 -7.64 -10.27 -5.92
C PHE A 286 -7.37 -11.49 -5.03
N PHE A 287 -8.19 -11.62 -3.98
CA PHE A 287 -8.18 -12.73 -3.05
C PHE A 287 -9.58 -12.92 -2.46
N ASN A 288 -9.85 -14.09 -1.91
CA ASN A 288 -11.08 -14.33 -1.16
C ASN A 288 -10.88 -13.88 0.29
N ARG A 289 -11.60 -12.86 0.75
CA ARG A 289 -11.47 -12.32 2.12
C ARG A 289 -11.85 -13.30 3.24
N ASN A 290 -12.69 -14.30 2.94
CA ASN A 290 -13.19 -15.26 3.94
C ASN A 290 -12.19 -16.41 4.12
N THR A 291 -11.73 -16.98 3.00
CA THR A 291 -10.77 -18.08 3.02
C THR A 291 -9.32 -17.62 3.03
N GLN A 292 -9.08 -16.34 2.74
CA GLN A 292 -7.77 -15.69 2.68
C GLN A 292 -6.84 -16.27 1.61
N MET A 293 -7.41 -16.82 0.53
CA MET A 293 -6.67 -17.47 -0.56
C MET A 293 -6.57 -16.55 -1.80
N PRO A 294 -5.49 -16.64 -2.60
CA PRO A 294 -5.30 -15.83 -3.80
C PRO A 294 -6.29 -16.18 -4.92
N LEU A 295 -6.67 -15.18 -5.73
CA LEU A 295 -7.57 -15.32 -6.87
C LEU A 295 -6.97 -14.69 -8.14
N GLY A 296 -5.79 -15.17 -8.55
CA GLY A 296 -5.14 -14.72 -9.79
C GLY A 296 -3.63 -14.89 -9.79
N ALA A 297 -3.02 -14.55 -10.92
CA ALA A 297 -1.61 -14.78 -11.17
C ALA A 297 -0.70 -14.05 -10.17
N ILE A 298 0.26 -14.78 -9.62
CA ILE A 298 1.41 -14.24 -8.90
C ILE A 298 2.61 -15.07 -9.35
N ARG A 299 3.56 -14.46 -10.07
CA ARG A 299 4.84 -15.06 -10.42
C ARG A 299 5.95 -14.19 -9.85
N ARG A 300 6.85 -14.78 -9.07
CA ARG A 300 7.99 -14.08 -8.47
C ARG A 300 9.27 -14.84 -8.77
N GLU A 301 10.26 -14.15 -9.34
CA GLU A 301 11.58 -14.73 -9.63
C GLU A 301 11.46 -16.03 -10.44
N ASN A 302 10.67 -15.98 -11.53
CA ASN A 302 10.34 -17.11 -12.40
C ASN A 302 9.49 -18.22 -11.80
N ARG A 303 9.16 -18.17 -10.50
CA ARG A 303 8.33 -19.16 -9.80
C ARG A 303 6.87 -18.73 -9.76
N TRP A 304 5.98 -19.63 -10.17
CA TRP A 304 4.54 -19.44 -10.06
C TRP A 304 4.09 -19.67 -8.61
N VAL A 305 3.78 -18.58 -7.93
CA VAL A 305 3.22 -18.58 -6.58
C VAL A 305 1.73 -18.90 -6.64
N SER A 306 0.98 -18.24 -7.53
CA SER A 306 -0.44 -18.53 -7.81
C SER A 306 -0.74 -18.38 -9.31
N GLY A 307 -1.60 -19.24 -9.85
CA GLY A 307 -1.94 -19.26 -11.28
C GLY A 307 -2.99 -18.23 -11.70
N PRO A 308 -3.01 -17.82 -12.98
CA PRO A 308 -4.05 -16.95 -13.53
C PRO A 308 -5.43 -17.62 -13.49
N ILE A 309 -6.48 -16.80 -13.50
CA ILE A 309 -7.87 -17.27 -13.60
C ILE A 309 -8.64 -16.38 -14.57
N LEU A 310 -9.68 -16.95 -15.20
CA LEU A 310 -10.72 -16.21 -15.94
C LEU A 310 -10.19 -15.31 -17.08
N ASP A 311 -9.01 -15.62 -17.63
CA ASP A 311 -8.33 -14.81 -18.66
C ASP A 311 -8.24 -13.32 -18.29
N ARG A 312 -7.98 -13.05 -17.01
CA ARG A 312 -7.91 -11.69 -16.48
C ARG A 312 -6.63 -10.97 -16.90
N GLY A 313 -6.72 -9.65 -16.90
CA GLY A 313 -5.60 -8.75 -17.08
C GLY A 313 -4.46 -9.05 -16.10
N ALA A 314 -3.24 -9.08 -16.63
CA ALA A 314 -2.01 -9.23 -15.90
C ALA A 314 -0.95 -8.27 -16.45
N ILE A 315 0.00 -7.92 -15.59
CA ILE A 315 1.21 -7.18 -15.92
C ILE A 315 2.41 -8.06 -15.59
N ALA A 316 3.38 -8.06 -16.49
CA ALA A 316 4.62 -8.82 -16.38
C ALA A 316 5.80 -7.87 -16.56
N TRP A 317 6.87 -8.06 -15.78
CA TRP A 317 8.06 -7.23 -15.86
C TRP A 317 9.33 -7.99 -15.45
N ASN A 318 10.48 -7.40 -15.75
CA ASN A 318 11.79 -7.92 -15.38
C ASN A 318 12.71 -6.81 -14.85
N ASP A 319 13.89 -7.20 -14.39
CA ASP A 319 14.86 -6.28 -13.77
C ASP A 319 15.62 -5.41 -14.78
N SER A 320 15.42 -5.62 -16.11
CA SER A 320 15.90 -4.71 -17.15
C SER A 320 14.92 -3.57 -17.46
N GLY A 321 13.75 -3.58 -16.82
CA GLY A 321 12.72 -2.55 -17.00
C GLY A 321 11.83 -2.78 -18.22
N GLU A 322 11.82 -3.97 -18.80
CA GLU A 322 10.84 -4.38 -19.81
C GLU A 322 9.52 -4.74 -19.12
N VAL A 323 8.41 -4.41 -19.78
CA VAL A 323 7.06 -4.62 -19.27
C VAL A 323 6.15 -5.13 -20.38
N SER A 324 5.26 -6.05 -20.04
CA SER A 324 4.15 -6.49 -20.89
C SER A 324 2.83 -6.49 -20.11
N VAL A 325 1.73 -6.21 -20.80
CA VAL A 325 0.37 -6.37 -20.25
C VAL A 325 -0.51 -7.13 -21.23
N GLY A 326 -1.46 -7.87 -20.69
CA GLY A 326 -2.36 -8.68 -21.50
C GLY A 326 -3.34 -9.45 -20.63
N ARG A 327 -4.24 -10.19 -21.27
CA ARG A 327 -5.10 -11.16 -20.62
C ARG A 327 -4.36 -12.49 -20.58
N LEU A 328 -4.17 -13.04 -19.39
CA LEU A 328 -3.21 -14.12 -19.16
C LEU A 328 -3.94 -15.41 -18.81
N SER A 329 -3.52 -16.48 -19.48
CA SER A 329 -3.81 -17.86 -19.09
C SER A 329 -2.52 -18.67 -18.96
N LEU A 330 -2.57 -19.67 -18.07
CA LEU A 330 -1.53 -20.66 -17.86
C LEU A 330 -2.12 -22.00 -18.30
N GLN A 331 -1.54 -22.59 -19.33
CA GLN A 331 -1.95 -23.87 -19.88
C GLN A 331 -1.03 -24.94 -19.32
N GLU A 332 -1.57 -25.80 -18.46
CA GLU A 332 -0.85 -26.94 -17.93
C GLU A 332 -1.55 -28.23 -18.32
N THR A 333 -0.78 -29.22 -18.75
CA THR A 333 -1.31 -30.53 -19.16
C THR A 333 -0.46 -31.63 -18.54
N ILE A 334 -1.12 -32.57 -17.88
CA ILE A 334 -0.52 -33.81 -17.42
C ILE A 334 -0.60 -34.82 -18.56
N VAL A 335 0.55 -35.37 -18.94
CA VAL A 335 0.66 -36.44 -19.93
C VAL A 335 1.12 -37.71 -19.23
N THR A 336 0.30 -38.76 -19.28
CA THR A 336 0.65 -40.08 -18.73
C THR A 336 1.50 -40.88 -19.71
N SER A 337 2.19 -41.92 -19.23
CA SER A 337 3.03 -42.78 -20.08
C SER A 337 2.29 -43.51 -21.21
N ASN A 338 0.96 -43.68 -21.10
CA ASN A 338 0.11 -44.24 -22.15
C ASN A 338 -0.47 -43.17 -23.11
N GLY A 339 -0.03 -41.91 -22.98
CA GLY A 339 -0.40 -40.80 -23.86
C GLY A 339 -1.73 -40.12 -23.53
N GLN A 340 -2.39 -40.45 -22.42
CA GLN A 340 -3.57 -39.70 -21.98
C GLN A 340 -3.16 -38.31 -21.51
N GLN A 341 -4.00 -37.32 -21.83
CA GLN A 341 -3.75 -35.92 -21.51
C GLN A 341 -4.88 -35.38 -20.63
N PHE A 342 -4.49 -34.71 -19.54
CA PHE A 342 -5.43 -34.13 -18.59
C PHE A 342 -5.07 -32.67 -18.32
N PRO A 343 -5.98 -31.71 -18.62
CA PRO A 343 -5.71 -30.30 -18.40
C PRO A 343 -5.72 -29.97 -16.91
N VAL A 344 -4.68 -29.29 -16.46
CA VAL A 344 -4.59 -28.67 -15.13
C VAL A 344 -5.09 -27.24 -15.26
N LEU A 345 -6.25 -26.98 -14.66
CA LEU A 345 -6.99 -25.73 -14.85
C LEU A 345 -6.52 -24.62 -13.91
N PHE A 346 -5.96 -25.00 -12.75
CA PHE A 346 -5.56 -24.06 -11.71
C PHE A 346 -4.25 -24.48 -11.07
N LEU A 347 -3.48 -23.49 -10.62
CA LEU A 347 -2.24 -23.66 -9.88
C LEU A 347 -2.30 -22.81 -8.61
N ASN A 348 -2.11 -23.42 -7.43
CA ASN A 348 -2.05 -22.73 -6.14
C ASN A 348 -3.15 -21.66 -5.98
N SER A 349 -4.39 -22.01 -6.32
CA SER A 349 -5.48 -21.05 -6.46
C SER A 349 -6.56 -21.26 -5.42
N GLY A 350 -7.09 -20.15 -4.90
CA GLY A 350 -8.33 -20.13 -4.13
C GLY A 350 -9.59 -20.14 -4.99
N PHE A 351 -9.46 -20.15 -6.32
CA PHE A 351 -10.60 -20.25 -7.23
C PHE A 351 -11.03 -21.72 -7.33
N ILE A 352 -12.24 -21.99 -6.85
CA ILE A 352 -12.76 -23.35 -6.71
C ILE A 352 -13.70 -23.64 -7.88
N ALA A 353 -13.33 -24.61 -8.70
CA ALA A 353 -14.16 -25.16 -9.78
C ALA A 353 -13.83 -26.63 -10.01
N SER A 354 -14.67 -27.31 -10.79
CA SER A 354 -14.43 -28.68 -11.28
C SER A 354 -13.14 -28.75 -12.11
N GLY A 355 -12.51 -29.93 -12.13
CA GLY A 355 -11.24 -30.22 -12.81
C GLY A 355 -10.07 -30.36 -11.84
N ILE A 356 -8.84 -30.18 -12.36
CA ILE A 356 -7.60 -30.37 -11.62
C ILE A 356 -7.04 -29.03 -11.15
N CYS A 357 -6.77 -28.91 -9.86
CA CYS A 357 -5.96 -27.84 -9.28
C CYS A 357 -4.64 -28.42 -8.75
N ARG A 358 -3.52 -27.91 -9.25
CA ARG A 358 -2.18 -28.33 -8.82
C ARG A 358 -1.69 -27.45 -7.67
N HIS A 359 -1.18 -28.06 -6.61
CA HIS A 359 -0.61 -27.37 -5.46
C HIS A 359 0.87 -27.74 -5.29
N THR A 360 1.75 -26.74 -5.34
CA THR A 360 3.19 -26.87 -5.10
C THR A 360 3.55 -26.39 -3.70
N SER A 361 4.82 -26.53 -3.31
CA SER A 361 5.36 -26.02 -2.04
C SER A 361 5.13 -24.51 -1.83
N GLU A 362 4.99 -23.73 -2.90
CA GLU A 362 4.59 -22.31 -2.84
C GLU A 362 3.24 -22.10 -2.14
N TRP A 363 2.30 -23.05 -2.16
CA TRP A 363 1.04 -22.98 -1.39
C TRP A 363 1.27 -23.00 0.13
N GLY A 364 2.27 -23.77 0.55
CA GLY A 364 2.57 -24.12 1.93
C GLY A 364 3.13 -25.54 2.02
N SER A 365 3.49 -25.97 3.23
CA SER A 365 4.03 -27.34 3.46
C SER A 365 2.96 -28.43 3.38
N SER A 366 1.68 -28.08 3.42
CA SER A 366 0.55 -29.01 3.33
C SER A 366 -0.67 -28.38 2.67
N TYR A 367 -1.59 -29.24 2.23
CA TYR A 367 -2.91 -28.87 1.76
C TYR A 367 -3.97 -29.52 2.66
N THR A 368 -4.95 -28.73 3.07
CA THR A 368 -6.16 -29.21 3.75
C THR A 368 -7.32 -29.09 2.78
N ASN A 369 -8.11 -30.14 2.63
CA ASN A 369 -9.18 -30.19 1.63
C ASN A 369 -10.22 -29.10 1.83
N ILE A 370 -10.55 -28.40 0.73
CA ILE A 370 -11.43 -27.23 0.77
C ILE A 370 -12.90 -27.67 0.62
N LEU A 371 -13.15 -28.70 -0.18
CA LEU A 371 -14.46 -29.27 -0.41
C LEU A 371 -14.59 -30.68 0.19
N ASP A 372 -15.83 -31.11 0.32
CA ASP A 372 -16.18 -32.49 0.58
C ASP A 372 -15.76 -33.36 -0.63
N HIS A 373 -15.34 -34.59 -0.36
CA HIS A 373 -15.09 -35.61 -1.39
C HIS A 373 -14.09 -35.26 -2.50
N GLU A 374 -13.13 -34.36 -2.24
CA GLU A 374 -11.99 -34.12 -3.12
C GLU A 374 -11.13 -35.39 -3.26
N ILE A 375 -10.51 -35.58 -4.43
CA ILE A 375 -9.51 -36.63 -4.63
C ILE A 375 -8.13 -35.98 -4.68
N LEU A 376 -7.28 -36.36 -3.72
CA LEU A 376 -5.93 -35.83 -3.56
C LEU A 376 -4.93 -36.86 -4.11
N VAL A 377 -4.21 -36.47 -5.15
CA VAL A 377 -3.15 -37.29 -5.77
C VAL A 377 -1.80 -36.66 -5.46
N THR A 378 -0.91 -37.41 -4.81
CA THR A 378 0.45 -36.97 -4.50
C THR A 378 1.41 -37.43 -5.58
N VAL A 379 2.23 -36.50 -6.07
CA VAL A 379 3.22 -36.73 -7.12
C VAL A 379 4.61 -36.38 -6.58
N GLN A 380 5.57 -37.29 -6.73
CA GLN A 380 7.00 -37.08 -6.51
C GLN A 380 7.77 -37.74 -7.65
N ASP A 381 8.91 -37.15 -8.05
CA ASP A 381 9.77 -37.68 -9.12
C ASP A 381 9.01 -38.07 -10.40
N ASN A 382 8.09 -37.20 -10.86
CA ASN A 382 7.25 -37.43 -12.04
C ASN A 382 6.42 -38.73 -11.98
N LYS A 383 6.03 -39.16 -10.79
CA LYS A 383 5.25 -40.38 -10.57
C LYS A 383 4.20 -40.17 -9.48
N VAL A 384 3.01 -40.73 -9.69
CA VAL A 384 1.98 -40.77 -8.65
C VAL A 384 2.41 -41.75 -7.57
N ILE A 385 2.47 -41.28 -6.32
CA ILE A 385 2.87 -42.10 -5.16
C ILE A 385 1.71 -42.45 -4.24
N ASN A 386 0.67 -41.61 -4.20
CA ASN A 386 -0.49 -41.82 -3.36
C ASN A 386 -1.74 -41.18 -4.01
N GLN A 387 -2.90 -41.75 -3.72
CA GLN A 387 -4.19 -41.20 -4.06
C GLN A 387 -5.17 -41.49 -2.92
N GLN A 388 -5.92 -40.48 -2.50
CA GLN A 388 -6.94 -40.64 -1.46
C GLN A 388 -8.15 -39.75 -1.74
N ARG A 389 -9.33 -40.22 -1.35
CA ARG A 389 -10.56 -39.43 -1.37
C ARG A 389 -10.83 -38.89 0.02
N THR A 390 -11.18 -37.62 0.12
CA THR A 390 -11.55 -36.97 1.38
C THR A 390 -13.03 -37.19 1.69
N ASN A 391 -13.43 -36.91 2.94
CA ASN A 391 -14.83 -37.00 3.36
C ASN A 391 -15.43 -35.60 3.43
N ALA A 392 -15.28 -34.92 4.56
CA ALA A 392 -15.77 -33.57 4.76
C ALA A 392 -14.66 -32.53 4.62
N ALA A 393 -15.02 -31.33 4.18
CA ALA A 393 -14.16 -30.15 4.08
C ALA A 393 -13.41 -29.87 5.40
N GLY A 394 -12.13 -29.52 5.30
CA GLY A 394 -11.30 -29.14 6.42
C GLY A 394 -10.77 -30.28 7.30
N GLN A 395 -11.09 -31.55 6.99
CA GLN A 395 -10.77 -32.69 7.88
C GLN A 395 -9.53 -33.49 7.45
N THR A 396 -9.12 -33.42 6.19
CA THR A 396 -7.99 -34.18 5.67
C THR A 396 -6.86 -33.22 5.29
N THR A 397 -5.71 -33.37 5.94
CA THR A 397 -4.49 -32.61 5.64
C THR A 397 -3.42 -33.55 5.11
N VAL A 398 -2.82 -33.17 3.98
CA VAL A 398 -1.79 -33.96 3.28
C VAL A 398 -0.56 -33.09 3.07
N PRO A 399 0.66 -33.58 3.34
CA PRO A 399 1.87 -32.83 3.04
C PRO A 399 2.01 -32.61 1.53
N ILE A 400 2.50 -31.44 1.14
CA ILE A 400 2.92 -31.17 -0.23
C ILE A 400 4.43 -31.50 -0.29
N PRO A 401 4.86 -32.48 -1.09
CA PRO A 401 6.28 -32.83 -1.19
C PRO A 401 7.13 -31.65 -1.68
N SER A 402 8.33 -31.47 -1.11
CA SER A 402 9.25 -30.40 -1.51
C SER A 402 9.85 -30.57 -2.90
N ASP A 403 9.91 -31.82 -3.36
CA ASP A 403 10.40 -32.30 -4.67
C ASP A 403 9.24 -32.75 -5.58
N GLY A 404 8.01 -32.30 -5.27
CA GLY A 404 6.81 -32.75 -5.97
C GLY A 404 5.65 -31.78 -5.85
N TYR A 405 4.44 -32.29 -5.96
CA TYR A 405 3.20 -31.50 -5.86
C TYR A 405 1.98 -32.38 -5.54
N LEU A 406 0.88 -31.74 -5.20
CA LEU A 406 -0.44 -32.36 -5.12
C LEU A 406 -1.28 -31.99 -6.34
N LEU A 407 -2.10 -32.93 -6.80
CA LEU A 407 -3.21 -32.67 -7.70
C LEU A 407 -4.50 -32.87 -6.92
N VAL A 408 -5.31 -31.84 -6.86
CA VAL A 408 -6.63 -31.83 -6.24
C VAL A 408 -7.64 -31.94 -7.36
N ILE A 409 -8.29 -33.09 -7.47
CA ILE A 409 -9.26 -33.41 -8.51
C ILE A 409 -10.67 -33.23 -7.96
N ARG A 410 -11.49 -32.44 -8.65
CA ARG A 410 -12.87 -32.10 -8.27
C ARG A 410 -13.83 -32.46 -9.40
N ASP A 411 -14.81 -33.29 -9.11
CA ASP A 411 -15.86 -33.71 -10.07
C ASP A 411 -15.32 -34.29 -11.40
N ASP A 412 -14.14 -34.92 -11.37
CA ASP A 412 -13.49 -35.52 -12.55
C ASP A 412 -12.96 -36.92 -12.22
N THR A 413 -13.88 -37.89 -12.22
CA THR A 413 -13.58 -39.30 -11.91
C THR A 413 -12.73 -39.97 -12.99
N ALA A 414 -12.80 -39.51 -14.24
CA ALA A 414 -12.03 -40.07 -15.33
C ALA A 414 -10.53 -39.82 -15.13
N THR A 415 -10.14 -38.59 -14.78
CA THR A 415 -8.77 -38.25 -14.41
C THR A 415 -8.32 -39.03 -13.17
N ALA A 416 -9.15 -39.10 -12.13
CA ALA A 416 -8.81 -39.83 -10.91
C ALA A 416 -8.49 -41.31 -11.18
N ASN A 417 -9.28 -41.97 -12.03
CA ASN A 417 -9.07 -43.38 -12.39
C ASN A 417 -7.78 -43.60 -13.20
N ALA A 418 -7.29 -42.59 -13.93
CA ALA A 418 -6.06 -42.67 -14.70
C ALA A 418 -4.80 -42.37 -13.86
N LEU A 419 -4.94 -41.58 -12.79
CA LEU A 419 -3.83 -41.14 -11.93
C LEU A 419 -3.71 -41.97 -10.65
N THR A 420 -3.44 -43.26 -10.80
CA THR A 420 -3.28 -44.20 -9.67
C THR A 420 -1.81 -44.34 -9.24
N PRO A 421 -1.52 -44.76 -7.99
CA PRO A 421 -0.15 -44.98 -7.53
C PRO A 421 0.65 -45.87 -8.48
N GLY A 422 1.84 -45.41 -8.88
CA GLY A 422 2.66 -46.06 -9.88
C GLY A 422 2.71 -45.35 -11.23
N THR A 423 1.70 -44.54 -11.56
CA THR A 423 1.55 -43.88 -12.87
C THR A 423 2.66 -42.83 -13.09
N PRO A 424 3.53 -43.00 -14.10
CA PRO A 424 4.46 -41.96 -14.53
C PRO A 424 3.71 -40.83 -15.24
N ILE A 425 4.06 -39.59 -14.93
CA ILE A 425 3.44 -38.41 -15.51
C ILE A 425 4.47 -37.36 -15.91
N GLN A 426 4.21 -36.65 -17.00
CA GLN A 426 4.94 -35.47 -17.42
C GLN A 426 4.03 -34.26 -17.34
N LEU A 427 4.56 -33.13 -16.87
CA LEU A 427 3.85 -31.85 -16.86
C LEU A 427 4.35 -30.97 -18.01
N GLU A 428 3.44 -30.61 -18.90
CA GLU A 428 3.68 -29.60 -19.93
C GLU A 428 3.07 -28.27 -19.46
N THR A 429 3.79 -27.16 -19.65
CA THR A 429 3.38 -25.83 -19.18
C THR A 429 3.67 -24.76 -20.23
N ALA A 430 2.71 -23.88 -20.47
CA ALA A 430 2.86 -22.74 -21.37
C ALA A 430 2.01 -21.56 -20.89
N THR A 431 2.46 -20.33 -21.16
CA THR A 431 1.62 -19.14 -20.98
C THR A 431 0.98 -18.76 -22.30
N GLN A 432 -0.22 -18.19 -22.23
CA GLN A 432 -0.82 -17.49 -23.35
C GLN A 432 -1.24 -16.10 -22.87
N PRO A 433 -0.70 -15.01 -23.46
CA PRO A 433 0.31 -14.97 -24.53
C PRO A 433 1.67 -15.60 -24.18
N ALA A 434 2.39 -16.10 -25.18
CA ALA A 434 3.64 -16.85 -24.99
C ALA A 434 4.78 -15.99 -24.41
N GLU A 435 4.80 -14.70 -24.73
CA GLU A 435 5.83 -13.77 -24.25
C GLU A 435 5.84 -13.60 -22.72
N PHE A 436 4.73 -13.88 -22.03
CA PHE A 436 4.66 -13.85 -20.56
C PHE A 436 5.64 -14.85 -19.91
N ALA A 437 6.01 -15.93 -20.61
CA ALA A 437 6.98 -16.90 -20.15
C ALA A 437 8.36 -16.28 -19.88
N ASN A 438 8.72 -15.21 -20.62
CA ASN A 438 10.03 -14.54 -20.56
C ASN A 438 10.19 -13.61 -19.34
N PHE A 439 9.11 -13.33 -18.61
CA PHE A 439 9.14 -12.40 -17.49
C PHE A 439 9.22 -13.12 -16.14
N ALA A 440 10.16 -12.66 -15.31
CA ALA A 440 10.39 -13.22 -13.98
C ALA A 440 9.32 -12.81 -12.97
N GLN A 441 8.69 -11.65 -13.17
CA GLN A 441 7.67 -11.11 -12.29
C GLN A 441 6.35 -10.99 -13.07
N ILE A 442 5.26 -11.51 -12.51
CA ILE A 442 3.91 -11.37 -13.07
C ILE A 442 2.93 -11.14 -11.92
N LEU A 443 2.00 -10.21 -12.10
CA LEU A 443 0.85 -10.05 -11.23
C LEU A 443 -0.42 -9.95 -12.06
N GLY A 444 -1.39 -10.83 -11.77
CA GLY A 444 -2.74 -10.80 -12.30
C GLY A 444 -3.69 -10.08 -11.37
N ALA A 445 -4.57 -9.26 -11.95
CA ALA A 445 -5.64 -8.60 -11.23
C ALA A 445 -6.82 -8.36 -12.17
N GLY A 446 -6.90 -7.16 -12.74
CA GLY A 446 -7.86 -6.81 -13.78
C GLY A 446 -8.98 -5.89 -13.31
N PRO A 447 -9.74 -5.32 -14.25
CA PRO A 447 -9.59 -5.52 -15.69
C PRO A 447 -8.36 -4.82 -16.28
N LEU A 448 -7.90 -5.28 -17.45
CA LEU A 448 -6.92 -4.53 -18.24
C LEU A 448 -7.54 -3.21 -18.70
N LEU A 449 -6.91 -2.08 -18.38
CA LEU A 449 -7.46 -0.75 -18.66
C LEU A 449 -6.93 -0.19 -19.98
N ILE A 450 -5.61 -0.17 -20.13
CA ILE A 450 -4.92 0.46 -21.26
C ILE A 450 -3.86 -0.49 -21.80
N GLN A 451 -3.78 -0.61 -23.11
CA GLN A 451 -2.73 -1.31 -23.82
C GLN A 451 -2.31 -0.49 -25.05
N ASN A 452 -1.01 -0.27 -25.21
CA ASN A 452 -0.44 0.53 -26.31
C ASN A 452 -1.04 1.95 -26.40
N GLY A 453 -1.26 2.60 -25.25
CA GLY A 453 -1.84 3.93 -25.14
C GLY A 453 -3.36 4.02 -25.39
N GLN A 454 -4.01 2.90 -25.72
CA GLN A 454 -5.45 2.83 -26.01
C GLN A 454 -6.21 2.19 -24.85
N ILE A 455 -7.39 2.73 -24.53
CA ILE A 455 -8.30 2.13 -23.54
C ILE A 455 -8.87 0.84 -24.14
N VAL A 456 -8.63 -0.29 -23.48
CA VAL A 456 -9.06 -1.65 -23.89
C VAL A 456 -9.92 -2.34 -22.83
N LEU A 457 -10.51 -1.53 -21.93
CA LEU A 457 -11.36 -1.98 -20.84
C LEU A 457 -12.50 -2.88 -21.34
N ASN A 458 -12.46 -4.16 -20.96
CA ASN A 458 -13.53 -5.11 -21.20
C ASN A 458 -13.72 -6.04 -19.99
N ALA A 459 -14.26 -5.47 -18.91
CA ALA A 459 -14.47 -6.18 -17.66
C ALA A 459 -15.43 -7.38 -17.78
N GLN A 460 -16.35 -7.36 -18.76
CA GLN A 460 -17.27 -8.48 -18.99
C GLN A 460 -16.53 -9.69 -19.59
N ALA A 461 -15.64 -9.48 -20.57
CA ALA A 461 -14.83 -10.56 -21.13
C ALA A 461 -13.94 -11.21 -20.06
N GLU A 462 -13.41 -10.40 -19.14
CA GLU A 462 -12.62 -10.84 -17.98
C GLU A 462 -13.47 -11.36 -16.80
N GLN A 463 -14.74 -11.68 -17.06
CA GLN A 463 -15.68 -12.33 -16.14
C GLN A 463 -15.92 -11.58 -14.82
N PHE A 464 -15.81 -10.24 -14.82
CA PHE A 464 -16.24 -9.45 -13.67
C PHE A 464 -17.76 -9.30 -13.66
N ASN A 465 -18.37 -9.57 -12.49
CA ASN A 465 -19.82 -9.45 -12.32
C ASN A 465 -20.32 -8.00 -12.50
N GLU A 466 -21.62 -7.85 -12.77
CA GLU A 466 -22.24 -6.56 -13.03
C GLU A 466 -22.06 -5.54 -11.89
N GLY A 467 -22.20 -5.98 -10.64
CA GLY A 467 -22.01 -5.13 -9.47
C GLY A 467 -20.61 -4.50 -9.42
N PHE A 468 -19.56 -5.29 -9.66
CA PHE A 468 -18.18 -4.79 -9.75
C PHE A 468 -18.00 -3.82 -10.92
N ARG A 469 -18.60 -4.12 -12.09
CA ARG A 469 -18.50 -3.30 -13.30
C ARG A 469 -19.12 -1.91 -13.13
N GLN A 470 -20.21 -1.81 -12.37
CA GLN A 470 -20.92 -0.54 -12.11
C GLN A 470 -20.41 0.20 -10.87
N GLN A 471 -19.55 -0.42 -10.06
CA GLN A 471 -19.12 0.14 -8.79
C GLN A 471 -18.23 1.39 -8.95
N ALA A 472 -18.62 2.46 -8.26
CA ALA A 472 -17.75 3.59 -7.94
C ALA A 472 -17.06 3.35 -6.60
N ALA A 473 -15.73 3.24 -6.59
CA ALA A 473 -14.95 2.93 -5.38
C ALA A 473 -13.52 3.45 -5.53
N PRO A 474 -12.75 3.58 -4.43
CA PRO A 474 -11.31 3.74 -4.52
C PRO A 474 -10.67 2.64 -5.38
N ARG A 475 -9.65 2.98 -6.16
CA ARG A 475 -8.99 2.05 -7.09
C ARG A 475 -7.48 2.14 -6.95
N SER A 476 -6.83 1.00 -7.11
CA SER A 476 -5.38 0.88 -7.26
C SER A 476 -5.05 0.48 -8.69
N VAL A 477 -3.98 1.04 -9.24
CA VAL A 477 -3.55 0.80 -10.62
C VAL A 477 -2.03 0.72 -10.66
N ILE A 478 -1.53 -0.15 -11.53
CA ILE A 478 -0.14 -0.09 -12.00
C ILE A 478 -0.14 0.26 -13.48
N LEU A 479 0.71 1.20 -13.87
CA LEU A 479 0.86 1.64 -15.26
C LEU A 479 2.31 1.79 -15.66
N THR A 480 2.56 1.86 -16.96
CA THR A 480 3.85 2.30 -17.53
C THR A 480 3.72 3.65 -18.22
N THR A 481 4.77 4.47 -18.13
CA THR A 481 4.88 5.73 -18.88
C THR A 481 5.61 5.52 -20.21
N ALA A 482 5.64 6.55 -21.07
CA ALA A 482 6.38 6.52 -22.33
C ALA A 482 7.90 6.37 -22.12
N GLU A 483 8.40 6.85 -20.99
CA GLU A 483 9.79 6.72 -20.55
C GLU A 483 10.10 5.31 -20.00
N GLY A 484 9.10 4.41 -19.96
CA GLY A 484 9.25 3.06 -19.43
C GLY A 484 9.41 3.01 -17.91
N ASN A 485 8.95 4.04 -17.19
CA ASN A 485 8.83 3.99 -15.73
C ASN A 485 7.56 3.22 -15.34
N LEU A 486 7.61 2.53 -14.20
CA LEU A 486 6.42 1.98 -13.57
C LEU A 486 5.80 3.07 -12.68
N MET A 487 4.48 3.17 -12.64
CA MET A 487 3.80 4.05 -11.70
C MET A 487 2.72 3.29 -10.94
N LEU A 488 2.82 3.34 -9.61
CA LEU A 488 1.83 2.77 -8.68
C LEU A 488 0.88 3.90 -8.30
N VAL A 489 -0.42 3.74 -8.57
CA VAL A 489 -1.39 4.83 -8.47
C VAL A 489 -2.60 4.41 -7.65
N THR A 490 -3.02 5.26 -6.74
CA THR A 490 -4.32 5.15 -6.07
C THR A 490 -5.19 6.35 -6.42
N VAL A 491 -6.47 6.08 -6.61
CA VAL A 491 -7.50 7.10 -6.86
C VAL A 491 -8.61 6.90 -5.84
N HIS A 492 -8.89 7.95 -5.06
CA HIS A 492 -9.91 7.92 -4.00
C HIS A 492 -11.20 8.64 -4.43
N ASN A 493 -12.11 8.84 -3.49
CA ASN A 493 -13.36 9.57 -3.71
C ASN A 493 -13.11 10.94 -4.34
N ARG A 494 -13.85 11.25 -5.41
CA ARG A 494 -13.80 12.58 -6.03
C ARG A 494 -14.29 13.65 -5.05
N VAL A 495 -13.91 14.89 -5.29
CA VAL A 495 -14.41 16.04 -4.52
C VAL A 495 -15.95 16.03 -4.55
N ASN A 496 -16.58 15.93 -3.37
CA ASN A 496 -18.04 15.84 -3.20
C ASN A 496 -18.73 14.61 -3.83
N GLY A 497 -18.02 13.49 -4.03
CA GLY A 497 -18.64 12.30 -4.60
C GLY A 497 -17.97 11.00 -4.20
N LEU A 498 -18.36 9.92 -4.89
CA LEU A 498 -17.76 8.60 -4.72
C LEU A 498 -16.47 8.47 -5.54
N GLY A 499 -15.78 7.35 -5.36
CA GLY A 499 -14.60 6.99 -6.16
C GLY A 499 -14.89 6.87 -7.65
N PRO A 500 -13.86 6.64 -8.47
CA PRO A 500 -14.02 6.45 -9.89
C PRO A 500 -14.67 5.09 -10.22
N THR A 501 -15.45 5.06 -11.29
CA THR A 501 -15.80 3.86 -12.05
C THR A 501 -14.58 3.34 -12.82
N LEU A 502 -14.64 2.11 -13.33
CA LEU A 502 -13.55 1.54 -14.14
C LEU A 502 -13.24 2.38 -15.40
N THR A 503 -14.27 2.92 -16.05
CA THR A 503 -14.11 3.79 -17.23
C THR A 503 -13.40 5.09 -16.87
N GLU A 504 -13.79 5.72 -15.76
CA GLU A 504 -13.15 6.95 -15.30
C GLU A 504 -11.70 6.70 -14.91
N VAL A 505 -11.38 5.58 -14.25
CA VAL A 505 -9.98 5.22 -13.98
C VAL A 505 -9.20 5.07 -15.27
N ALA A 506 -9.71 4.36 -16.28
CA ALA A 506 -9.02 4.24 -17.56
C ALA A 506 -8.74 5.62 -18.19
N GLN A 507 -9.71 6.55 -18.14
CA GLN A 507 -9.53 7.91 -18.64
C GLN A 507 -8.53 8.73 -17.81
N LEU A 508 -8.54 8.58 -16.49
CA LEU A 508 -7.57 9.21 -15.60
C LEU A 508 -6.15 8.70 -15.87
N MET A 509 -5.96 7.38 -16.04
CA MET A 509 -4.64 6.81 -16.35
C MET A 509 -4.15 7.26 -17.72
N GLN A 510 -5.04 7.37 -18.72
CA GLN A 510 -4.69 7.93 -20.02
C GLN A 510 -4.25 9.40 -19.90
N LYS A 511 -4.92 10.22 -19.08
CA LYS A 511 -4.50 11.60 -18.77
C LYS A 511 -3.15 11.68 -18.05
N LEU A 512 -2.80 10.66 -17.27
CA LEU A 512 -1.49 10.54 -16.62
C LEU A 512 -0.39 10.01 -17.56
N GLY A 513 -0.69 9.78 -18.84
CA GLY A 513 0.29 9.35 -19.85
C GLY A 513 0.56 7.85 -19.87
N ALA A 514 -0.38 7.02 -19.38
CA ALA A 514 -0.22 5.58 -19.38
C ALA A 514 -0.13 4.98 -20.80
N ILE A 515 0.93 4.20 -21.05
CA ILE A 515 1.07 3.34 -22.23
C ILE A 515 0.41 2.00 -21.98
N HIS A 516 0.61 1.44 -20.80
CA HIS A 516 -0.06 0.24 -20.31
C HIS A 516 -0.64 0.56 -18.94
N ALA A 517 -1.84 0.05 -18.62
CA ALA A 517 -2.41 0.18 -17.29
C ALA A 517 -3.28 -1.02 -16.92
N LEU A 518 -3.07 -1.55 -15.72
CA LEU A 518 -3.83 -2.66 -15.15
C LEU A 518 -4.51 -2.21 -13.86
N ASN A 519 -5.82 -2.40 -13.77
CA ASN A 519 -6.53 -2.23 -12.50
C ASN A 519 -6.13 -3.33 -11.51
N LEU A 520 -5.83 -2.94 -10.28
CA LEU A 520 -5.54 -3.82 -9.14
C LEU A 520 -6.78 -3.94 -8.23
N ASP A 521 -6.68 -4.69 -7.14
CA ASP A 521 -7.77 -4.78 -6.17
C ASP A 521 -8.10 -3.39 -5.58
N GLY A 522 -9.39 -3.13 -5.32
CA GLY A 522 -9.91 -1.79 -5.03
C GLY A 522 -10.57 -1.64 -3.66
N GLY A 523 -11.35 -0.57 -3.50
CA GLY A 523 -12.17 -0.33 -2.33
C GLY A 523 -11.34 -0.12 -1.06
N SER A 524 -11.63 -0.92 -0.03
CA SER A 524 -10.86 -0.88 1.23
C SER A 524 -9.45 -1.48 1.09
N SER A 525 -9.19 -2.29 0.05
CA SER A 525 -7.85 -2.83 -0.23
C SER A 525 -6.90 -1.77 -0.78
N THR A 526 -7.43 -0.74 -1.45
CA THR A 526 -6.64 0.36 -2.03
C THR A 526 -5.77 1.00 -0.96
N THR A 527 -4.47 0.78 -1.09
CA THR A 527 -3.43 1.26 -0.17
C THR A 527 -2.13 1.48 -0.92
N LEU A 528 -1.45 2.59 -0.63
CA LEU A 528 -0.12 2.92 -1.13
C LEU A 528 0.79 3.25 0.04
N TYR A 529 1.87 2.51 0.15
CA TYR A 529 2.86 2.58 1.22
C TYR A 529 4.15 3.20 0.72
N LEU A 530 4.78 4.05 1.55
CA LEU A 530 6.10 4.61 1.33
C LEU A 530 6.79 4.83 2.69
N GLY A 531 8.03 4.36 2.85
CA GLY A 531 8.93 4.79 3.91
C GLY A 531 8.42 4.63 5.34
N GLY A 532 7.55 3.65 5.62
CA GLY A 532 6.98 3.41 6.94
C GLY A 532 5.52 3.82 7.13
N GLN A 533 4.87 4.43 6.13
CA GLN A 533 3.48 4.89 6.25
C GLN A 533 2.64 4.61 5.01
N LEU A 534 1.31 4.61 5.19
CA LEU A 534 0.37 4.75 4.08
C LEU A 534 0.28 6.24 3.70
N ILE A 535 0.44 6.55 2.42
CA ILE A 535 0.47 7.94 1.89
C ILE A 535 -0.82 8.35 1.21
N ASP A 536 -1.74 7.40 0.96
CA ASP A 536 -3.02 7.64 0.31
C ASP A 536 -4.21 7.67 1.27
N ARG A 537 -4.08 7.01 2.44
CA ARG A 537 -5.14 6.91 3.43
C ARG A 537 -4.65 6.56 4.85
N SER A 538 -5.45 6.89 5.87
CA SER A 538 -5.34 6.37 7.23
C SER A 538 -5.42 4.85 7.27
N SER A 539 -4.55 4.26 8.08
CA SER A 539 -4.49 2.83 8.37
C SER A 539 -5.79 2.28 8.95
N SER A 540 -6.57 3.08 9.70
CA SER A 540 -7.86 2.66 10.28
C SER A 540 -8.91 2.32 9.22
N SER A 541 -8.73 2.84 8.00
CA SER A 541 -9.63 2.62 6.86
C SER A 541 -9.13 1.56 5.87
N ALA A 542 -7.91 1.06 6.06
CA ALA A 542 -7.27 0.10 5.16
C ALA A 542 -7.63 -1.33 5.57
N ALA A 543 -8.11 -2.13 4.60
CA ALA A 543 -8.33 -3.55 4.82
C ALA A 543 -7.00 -4.32 4.79
N ARG A 544 -7.04 -5.54 5.33
CA ARG A 544 -5.99 -6.52 5.14
C ARG A 544 -6.04 -7.01 3.69
N VAL A 545 -4.88 -7.24 3.09
CA VAL A 545 -4.72 -7.72 1.71
C VAL A 545 -3.88 -8.99 1.69
N HIS A 546 -4.06 -9.83 0.68
CA HIS A 546 -3.29 -11.06 0.53
C HIS A 546 -1.90 -10.81 -0.07
N ASN A 547 -1.82 -9.94 -1.08
CA ASN A 547 -0.61 -9.68 -1.85
C ASN A 547 -0.50 -8.20 -2.27
N GLY A 548 0.67 -7.83 -2.79
CA GLY A 548 1.00 -6.49 -3.25
C GLY A 548 2.12 -6.49 -4.29
N ILE A 549 2.54 -5.30 -4.70
CA ILE A 549 3.77 -5.06 -5.45
C ILE A 549 4.68 -4.24 -4.54
N GLY A 550 5.86 -4.75 -4.25
CA GLY A 550 6.87 -4.09 -3.43
C GLY A 550 8.05 -3.59 -4.26
N VAL A 551 8.55 -2.41 -3.90
CA VAL A 551 9.75 -1.76 -4.43
C VAL A 551 10.84 -1.81 -3.36
N PHE A 552 11.98 -2.37 -3.70
CA PHE A 552 13.14 -2.50 -2.84
C PHE A 552 14.26 -1.60 -3.34
N ILE A 553 15.00 -0.98 -2.42
CA ILE A 553 16.28 -0.34 -2.71
C ILE A 553 17.35 -1.17 -2.04
N GLN A 554 18.30 -1.68 -2.81
CA GLN A 554 19.54 -2.26 -2.30
C GLN A 554 20.59 -1.13 -2.15
N PRO A 555 21.28 -1.04 -1.00
CA PRO A 555 22.33 -0.04 -0.78
C PRO A 555 23.52 -0.17 -1.72
#